data_AF-A0A7D9J295-F1
#
_entry.id   AF-A0A7D9J295-F1
#
_cell.length_a   1.000
_cell.length_b   1.000
_cell.length_c   1.000
_cell.angle_alpha   90.00
_cell.angle_beta   90.00
_cell.angle_gamma   90.00
#
_symmetry.space_group_name_H-M   'P 1'
#
loop_
_entity.id
_entity.type
_entity.pdbx_description
1 polymer ?
#
loop_
_entity_poly.entity_id
_entity_poly.type
_entity_poly.pdbx_seq_one_letter_code
_entity_poly.pdbx_strand_id
1 'polypeptide(L)' 'MLVLDRENKEQILICIKNDGVYQWTTPGGDDSVGELFSPGFDCSKILDSNPEAKDGMYWIHLGGYYPKQ' A
#
# COMPACT_ATOMS: atom_id res chain seq x y z
N MET A 1 -4.08 -0.23 -14.37
CA MET A 1 -5.45 -0.58 -13.94
C MET A 1 -6.01 0.59 -13.15
N LEU A 2 -7.26 0.98 -13.35
CA LEU A 2 -7.91 1.98 -12.50
C LEU A 2 -8.51 1.29 -11.27
N VAL A 3 -8.26 1.83 -10.09
CA VAL A 3 -8.81 1.37 -8.81
C VAL A 3 -9.33 2.57 -8.02
N LEU A 4 -10.14 2.31 -6.99
CA LEU A 4 -10.50 3.32 -6.00
C LEU A 4 -9.62 3.12 -4.76
N ASP A 5 -9.05 4.21 -4.24
CA ASP A 5 -8.42 4.21 -2.92
C ASP A 5 -9.46 4.21 -1.78
N ARG A 6 -9.00 4.15 -0.54
CA ARG A 6 -9.86 4.19 0.65
C ARG A 6 -10.67 5.49 0.81
N GLU A 7 -10.31 6.57 0.11
CA GLU A 7 -11.06 7.82 0.05
C GLU A 7 -12.04 7.88 -1.13
N ASN A 8 -12.21 6.78 -1.87
CA ASN A 8 -12.98 6.67 -3.12
C ASN A 8 -12.47 7.58 -4.24
N LYS A 9 -11.17 7.90 -4.27
CA LYS A 9 -10.56 8.59 -5.41
C LYS A 9 -10.00 7.58 -6.40
N GLU A 10 -10.16 7.86 -7.68
CA GLU A 10 -9.61 7.03 -8.74
C GLU A 10 -8.09 7.14 -8.78
N GLN A 11 -7.42 5.99 -8.74
CA GLN A 11 -5.98 5.86 -8.82
C GLN A 11 -5.61 4.93 -9.97
N ILE A 12 -4.52 5.25 -10.67
CA ILE A 12 -3.92 4.36 -11.65
C ILE A 12 -2.90 3.49 -10.93
N LEU A 13 -3.07 2.17 -11.00
CA LEU A 13 -2.04 1.21 -10.64
C LEU A 13 -1.25 0.77 -11.87
N ILE A 14 0.06 0.80 -11.73
CA ILE A 14 1.05 0.24 -12.64
C ILE A 14 1.76 -0.94 -11.96
N CYS A 15 2.12 -1.96 -12.73
CA CYS A 15 2.96 -3.04 -12.25
C CYS A 15 4.38 -2.75 -12.71
N ILE A 16 5.29 -2.56 -11.76
CA ILE A 16 6.71 -2.36 -12.03
C ILE A 16 7.49 -3.59 -11.61
N LYS A 17 8.60 -3.85 -12.30
CA LYS A 17 9.55 -4.89 -11.92
C LYS A 17 10.77 -4.22 -11.30
N ASN A 18 10.95 -4.38 -9.99
CA ASN A 18 12.10 -3.88 -9.26
C ASN A 18 12.86 -5.06 -8.64
N ASP A 19 14.17 -5.13 -8.88
CA ASP A 19 15.05 -6.22 -8.41
C ASP A 19 14.49 -7.64 -8.63
N GLY A 20 13.84 -7.85 -9.78
CA GLY A 20 13.28 -9.15 -10.16
C GLY A 20 11.88 -9.44 -9.61
N VAL A 21 11.37 -8.61 -8.69
CA VAL A 21 10.04 -8.74 -8.07
C VAL A 21 9.05 -7.81 -8.78
N TYR A 22 7.86 -8.34 -9.09
CA TYR A 22 6.75 -7.54 -9.60
C TYR A 22 5.98 -6.91 -8.45
N GLN A 23 5.83 -5.58 -8.48
CA GLN A 23 5.15 -4.80 -7.46
C GLN A 23 4.14 -3.88 -8.11
N TRP A 24 2.96 -3.77 -7.49
CA TRP A 24 1.96 -2.78 -7.88
C TRP A 24 2.29 -1.45 -7.21
N THR A 25 2.19 -0.36 -7.96
CA THR A 25 2.38 1.00 -7.44
C THR A 25 1.58 2.02 -8.23
N THR A 26 1.43 3.22 -7.72
CA THR A 26 0.93 4.39 -8.46
C THR A 26 2.04 5.10 -9.23
N PRO A 27 1.74 5.85 -10.30
CA PRO A 27 2.75 6.61 -11.05
C PRO A 27 3.58 7.59 -10.22
N GLY A 28 3.06 8.04 -9.08
CA GLY A 28 3.76 8.94 -8.15
C GLY A 28 4.72 8.23 -7.19
N GLY A 29 4.63 6.90 -7.07
CA GLY A 29 5.45 6.11 -6.13
C GLY A 29 5.12 6.33 -4.65
N ASP A 30 4.04 7.06 -4.35
CA ASP A 30 3.61 7.42 -3.00
C ASP A 30 2.31 6.68 -2.65
N ASP A 31 2.39 5.35 -2.64
CA ASP A 31 1.24 4.53 -2.30
C ASP A 31 0.97 4.65 -0.81
N SER A 32 -0.24 5.09 -0.44
CA SER A 32 -0.68 5.11 0.95
C SER A 32 -0.61 3.70 1.53
N VAL A 33 0.12 3.56 2.65
CA VAL A 33 0.23 2.28 3.35
C VAL A 33 -1.12 1.92 3.98
N GLY A 34 -1.56 0.67 3.81
CA GLY A 34 -2.84 0.17 4.32
C GLY A 34 -3.97 0.16 3.29
N GLU A 35 -3.67 0.40 2.01
CA GLU A 35 -4.55 0.19 0.87
C GLU A 35 -4.61 -1.28 0.44
N LEU A 36 -5.63 -1.70 -0.30
CA LEU A 36 -5.75 -3.08 -0.80
C LEU A 36 -4.53 -3.51 -1.63
N PHE A 37 -4.01 -2.59 -2.45
CA PHE A 37 -2.86 -2.83 -3.33
C PHE A 37 -1.51 -2.54 -2.66
N SER A 38 -1.51 -1.90 -1.50
CA SER A 38 -0.33 -1.58 -0.70
C SER A 38 -0.65 -1.81 0.79
N PRO A 39 -0.86 -3.07 1.21
CA PRO A 39 -1.26 -3.36 2.58
C PRO A 39 -0.12 -3.02 3.56
N GLY A 40 -0.48 -2.49 4.72
CA GLY A 40 0.48 -2.27 5.80
C GLY A 40 0.88 -3.58 6.48
N PHE A 41 1.96 -3.57 7.27
CA PHE A 41 2.32 -4.74 8.08
C PHE A 41 1.31 -4.95 9.21
N ASP A 42 1.08 -3.90 9.99
CA ASP A 42 0.08 -3.82 11.05
C ASP A 42 -0.44 -2.38 11.18
N CYS A 43 -1.45 -2.17 12.04
CA CYS A 43 -2.04 -0.86 12.26
C CYS A 43 -1.04 0.16 12.81
N SER A 44 -0.10 -0.28 13.66
CA SER A 44 0.92 0.61 14.24
C SER A 44 1.89 1.11 13.17
N LYS A 45 2.32 0.24 12.24
CA LYS A 45 3.19 0.62 11.12
C LYS A 45 2.50 1.54 10.12
N ILE A 46 1.20 1.36 9.91
CA ILE A 46 0.40 2.31 9.12
C ILE A 46 0.44 3.69 9.78
N LEU A 47 0.16 3.78 11.09
CA LEU A 47 0.19 5.04 11.83
C LEU A 47 1.60 5.67 11.87
N ASP A 48 2.65 4.85 12.00
CA ASP A 48 4.05 5.32 11.93
C ASP A 48 4.35 5.96 10.56
N SER A 49 3.81 5.39 9.47
CA SER A 49 4.03 5.89 8.10
C SER A 49 3.17 7.10 7.75
N ASN A 50 2.00 7.23 8.37
CA ASN A 50 1.08 8.34 8.20
C ASN A 50 0.46 8.73 9.56
N PRO A 51 1.08 9.66 10.31
CA PRO A 51 0.59 10.08 11.62
C PRO A 51 -0.81 10.73 11.60
N GLU A 52 -1.25 11.20 10.45
CA GLU A 52 -2.58 11.77 10.23
C GLU A 52 -3.62 10.70 9.84
N ALA A 53 -3.23 9.42 9.85
CA ALA A 53 -4.13 8.30 9.59
C ALA A 53 -5.27 8.29 10.61
N LYS A 54 -6.50 8.34 10.09
CA LYS A 54 -7.72 8.31 10.92
C LYS A 54 -8.07 6.87 11.30
N ASP A 55 -8.80 6.72 12.39
CA ASP A 55 -9.43 5.45 12.76
C ASP A 55 -10.32 4.94 11.60
N GLY A 56 -10.23 3.65 11.28
CA GLY A 56 -10.98 3.04 10.19
C GLY A 56 -10.46 1.65 9.80
N MET A 57 -11.00 1.10 8.72
CA MET A 57 -10.58 -0.19 8.17
C MET A 57 -9.38 -0.02 7.24
N TYR A 58 -8.34 -0.82 7.43
CA TYR A 58 -7.13 -0.85 6.61
C TYR A 58 -6.83 -2.27 6.17
N TRP A 59 -6.12 -2.42 5.05
CA TRP A 59 -5.59 -3.69 4.60
C TRP A 59 -4.23 -3.93 5.23
N ILE A 60 -4.09 -5.04 5.95
CA ILE A 60 -2.84 -5.44 6.59
C ILE A 60 -2.42 -6.83 6.16
N HIS A 61 -1.12 -7.10 6.21
CA HIS A 61 -0.57 -8.42 5.99
C HIS A 61 0.18 -8.90 7.24
N LEU A 62 -0.55 -9.58 8.12
CA LEU A 62 -0.01 -10.18 9.33
C LEU A 62 0.82 -11.42 8.96
N GLY A 63 2.13 -11.25 8.79
CA GLY A 63 3.08 -12.36 8.81
C GLY A 63 3.39 -13.08 7.48
N GLY A 64 3.57 -12.37 6.37
CA GLY A 64 4.13 -12.97 5.15
C GLY A 64 5.10 -12.07 4.40
N TYR A 65 6.37 -12.51 4.41
CA TYR A 65 7.38 -12.28 3.38
C TYR A 65 7.54 -10.84 2.84
N TYR A 66 8.31 -10.01 3.55
CA TYR A 66 9.22 -9.13 2.84
C TYR A 66 10.23 -10.03 2.09
N PRO A 67 10.29 -10.06 0.75
CA PRO A 67 11.52 -10.52 0.12
C PRO A 67 12.63 -9.63 0.68
N LYS A 68 13.62 -10.26 1.33
CA LYS A 68 14.78 -9.55 1.87
C LYS A 68 15.40 -8.71 0.75
N GLN A 69 15.74 -7.47 1.10
CA GLN A 69 16.57 -6.55 0.31
C GLN A 69 17.83 -7.24 -0.21
#